data_AF-A0A1U6H1L1-F1
#
_entry.id   AF-A0A1U6H1L1-F1
#
_cell.length_a   1.000
_cell.length_b   1.000
_cell.length_c   1.000
_cell.angle_alpha   90.00
_cell.angle_beta   90.00
_cell.angle_gamma   90.00
#
_symmetry.space_group_name_H-M   'P 1'
#
loop_
_entity.id
_entity.type
_entity.pdbx_description
1 polymer ?
#
loop_
_entity_poly.entity_id
_entity_poly.type
_entity_poly.pdbx_seq_one_letter_code
_entity_poly.pdbx_strand_id
1 'polypeptide(L)'
;MELSAYISDLTGYLASQPLLALAMLAIFIGVVGGMLRRSAPKLGGLLRGVSHLGLVAALLLTIAQVTRFTTDTDFALPQFGMPRQSVEGNETRVPISDDGHFWVTAEVNGVPQDFLVDTGATITAISPQTAGLSGVDPKPIRQSIAMRTANGVVRAEVGTIREFRFGNIVARDLDTVVAPGLGDANVIGMNFLSRLASWRVEGRTLILVPNHPQPASGS
;
A
#
# COMPACT_ATOMS: atom_id res chain seq x y z
N MET A 1 6.88 9.33 -45.62
CA MET A 1 7.81 9.14 -44.48
C MET A 1 7.07 9.20 -43.16
N GLU A 2 6.12 10.13 -42.99
CA GLU A 2 5.27 10.26 -41.79
C GLU A 2 4.36 9.04 -41.48
N LEU A 3 3.73 8.43 -42.50
CA LEU A 3 2.76 7.35 -42.27
C LEU A 3 3.38 6.06 -41.71
N SER A 4 4.57 5.70 -42.17
CA SER A 4 5.29 4.52 -41.67
C SER A 4 5.70 4.69 -40.22
N ALA A 5 6.08 5.91 -39.81
CA ALA A 5 6.41 6.24 -38.43
C ALA A 5 5.17 6.15 -37.52
N TYR A 6 4.02 6.66 -37.98
CA TYR A 6 2.78 6.55 -37.22
C TYR A 6 2.32 5.08 -37.04
N ILE A 7 2.49 4.25 -38.07
CA ILE A 7 2.18 2.81 -37.98
C ILE A 7 3.15 2.09 -37.03
N SER A 8 4.44 2.42 -37.04
CA SER A 8 5.39 1.84 -36.08
C SER A 8 5.08 2.26 -34.64
N ASP A 9 4.70 3.51 -34.42
CA ASP A 9 4.35 4.00 -33.08
C ASP A 9 3.06 3.37 -32.57
N LEU A 10 2.05 3.24 -33.43
CA LEU A 10 0.78 2.59 -33.09
C LEU A 10 0.99 1.10 -32.77
N THR A 11 1.80 0.39 -33.55
CA THR A 11 2.10 -1.02 -33.29
C THR A 11 2.91 -1.20 -32.01
N GLY A 12 3.87 -0.31 -31.72
CA GLY A 12 4.59 -0.29 -30.46
C GLY A 12 3.68 -0.03 -29.25
N TYR A 13 2.77 0.94 -29.37
CA TYR A 13 1.79 1.24 -28.32
C TYR A 13 0.85 0.06 -28.06
N LEU A 14 0.30 -0.55 -29.11
CA LEU A 14 -0.57 -1.74 -28.97
C LEU A 14 0.17 -2.94 -28.37
N ALA A 15 1.44 -3.14 -28.72
CA ALA A 15 2.27 -4.18 -28.11
C ALA A 15 2.51 -3.94 -26.61
N SER A 16 2.53 -2.69 -26.17
CA SER A 16 2.66 -2.32 -24.75
C SER A 16 1.36 -2.46 -23.95
N GLN A 17 0.21 -2.55 -24.63
CA GLN A 17 -1.13 -2.64 -24.02
C GLN A 17 -1.86 -3.92 -24.49
N PRO A 18 -1.47 -5.11 -23.98
CA PRO A 18 -1.96 -6.39 -24.50
C PRO A 18 -3.49 -6.52 -24.39
N LEU A 19 -4.09 -5.89 -23.39
CA LEU A 19 -5.53 -5.89 -23.19
C LEU A 19 -6.30 -5.11 -24.26
N LEU A 20 -5.78 -3.92 -24.60
CA LEU A 20 -6.34 -3.08 -25.65
C LEU A 20 -6.21 -3.77 -27.01
N ALA A 21 -5.06 -4.37 -27.27
CA ALA A 21 -4.82 -5.15 -28.50
C ALA A 21 -5.80 -6.33 -28.63
N LEU A 22 -6.04 -7.07 -27.54
CA LEU A 22 -6.99 -8.18 -27.50
C LEU A 22 -8.43 -7.72 -27.74
N ALA A 23 -8.86 -6.62 -27.10
CA ALA A 23 -10.18 -6.04 -27.32
C ALA A 23 -10.36 -5.58 -28.78
N MET A 24 -9.39 -4.87 -29.35
CA MET A 24 -9.42 -4.41 -30.73
C MET A 24 -9.48 -5.56 -31.73
N LEU A 25 -8.69 -6.62 -31.51
CA LEU A 25 -8.73 -7.83 -32.34
C LEU A 25 -10.09 -8.51 -32.28
N ALA A 26 -10.68 -8.64 -31.09
CA ALA A 26 -12.00 -9.22 -30.92
C ALA A 26 -13.09 -8.41 -31.65
N ILE A 27 -13.03 -7.08 -31.59
CA ILE A 27 -13.94 -6.19 -32.33
C ILE A 27 -13.78 -6.39 -33.85
N PHE A 28 -12.54 -6.41 -34.34
CA PHE A 28 -12.25 -6.61 -35.77
C PHE A 28 -12.80 -7.94 -36.29
N ILE A 29 -12.57 -9.03 -35.56
CA ILE A 29 -13.11 -10.36 -35.89
C ILE A 29 -14.65 -10.33 -35.95
N GLY A 30 -15.30 -9.59 -35.04
CA GLY A 30 -16.76 -9.45 -35.01
C GLY A 30 -17.33 -8.69 -36.20
N VAL A 31 -16.64 -7.62 -36.64
CA VAL A 31 -16.99 -6.85 -37.84
C VAL A 31 -16.86 -7.72 -39.09
N VAL A 32 -15.71 -8.39 -39.25
CA VAL A 32 -15.45 -9.31 -40.37
C VAL A 32 -16.47 -10.46 -40.39
N GLY A 33 -16.78 -11.04 -39.23
CA GLY A 33 -17.83 -12.06 -39.09
C GLY A 33 -19.22 -11.55 -39.47
N GLY A 34 -19.54 -10.30 -39.15
CA GLY A 34 -20.78 -9.64 -39.57
C GLY A 34 -20.88 -9.45 -41.09
N MET A 35 -19.78 -9.04 -41.75
CA MET A 35 -19.71 -8.87 -43.20
C MET A 35 -19.81 -10.20 -43.95
N LEU A 36 -19.10 -11.24 -43.46
CA LEU A 36 -19.09 -12.58 -44.05
C LEU A 36 -20.44 -13.30 -43.94
N ARG A 37 -21.36 -12.87 -43.06
CA ARG A 37 -22.66 -13.51 -42.91
C ARG A 37 -23.51 -13.49 -44.19
N ARG A 38 -23.28 -12.52 -45.08
CA ARG A 38 -23.97 -12.44 -46.39
C ARG A 38 -23.50 -13.52 -47.37
N SER A 39 -22.22 -13.85 -47.37
CA SER A 39 -21.61 -14.79 -48.33
C SER A 39 -21.39 -16.19 -47.76
N ALA A 40 -21.11 -16.29 -46.45
CA ALA A 40 -20.80 -17.52 -45.73
C ALA A 40 -21.41 -17.49 -44.32
N PRO A 41 -22.71 -17.81 -44.17
CA PRO A 41 -23.46 -17.60 -42.92
C PRO A 41 -22.92 -18.41 -41.73
N LYS A 42 -22.45 -19.65 -41.94
CA LYS A 42 -21.85 -20.49 -40.88
C LYS A 42 -20.52 -19.91 -40.37
N LEU A 43 -19.65 -19.49 -41.28
CA LEU A 43 -18.35 -18.91 -40.95
C LEU A 43 -18.51 -17.54 -40.27
N GLY A 44 -19.39 -16.69 -40.80
CA GLY A 44 -19.69 -15.39 -40.18
C GLY A 44 -20.28 -15.51 -38.78
N GLY A 45 -21.13 -16.53 -38.55
CA GLY A 45 -21.64 -16.86 -37.22
C GLY A 45 -20.54 -17.29 -36.24
N LEU A 46 -19.63 -18.18 -36.68
CA LEU A 46 -18.51 -18.66 -35.87
C LEU A 46 -17.55 -17.53 -35.48
N LEU A 47 -17.19 -16.66 -36.44
CA LEU A 47 -16.32 -15.51 -36.17
C LEU A 47 -16.95 -14.55 -35.16
N ARG A 48 -18.27 -14.32 -35.21
CA ARG A 48 -18.95 -13.53 -34.18
C ARG A 48 -18.96 -14.20 -32.81
N GLY A 49 -19.11 -15.52 -32.75
CA GLY A 49 -18.99 -16.26 -31.50
C GLY A 49 -17.61 -16.07 -30.86
N VAL A 50 -16.55 -16.22 -31.65
CA VAL A 50 -15.16 -16.00 -31.22
C VAL A 50 -14.94 -14.55 -30.77
N SER A 51 -15.48 -13.57 -31.50
CA SER A 51 -15.43 -12.16 -31.13
C SER A 51 -16.03 -11.88 -29.75
N HIS A 52 -17.23 -12.39 -29.48
CA HIS A 52 -17.88 -12.20 -28.18
C HIS A 52 -17.09 -12.85 -27.03
N LEU A 53 -16.57 -14.06 -27.24
CA LEU A 53 -15.70 -14.72 -26.25
C LEU A 53 -14.43 -13.90 -25.97
N GLY A 54 -13.81 -13.36 -27.02
CA GLY A 54 -12.65 -12.48 -26.90
C GLY A 54 -12.95 -11.19 -26.12
N LEU A 55 -14.10 -10.56 -26.37
CA LEU A 55 -14.54 -9.36 -25.64
C LEU A 55 -14.83 -9.64 -24.17
N VAL A 56 -15.50 -10.74 -23.86
CA VAL A 56 -15.75 -11.17 -22.47
C VAL A 56 -14.43 -11.45 -21.76
N ALA A 57 -13.49 -12.14 -22.41
CA ALA A 57 -12.16 -12.37 -21.86
C ALA A 57 -11.40 -11.06 -21.63
N ALA A 58 -11.44 -10.12 -22.57
CA ALA A 58 -10.84 -8.79 -22.41
C ALA A 58 -11.39 -8.08 -21.18
N LEU A 59 -12.72 -8.05 -21.03
CA LEU A 59 -13.42 -7.40 -19.91
C LEU A 59 -13.06 -8.04 -18.57
N LEU A 60 -13.08 -9.38 -18.49
CA LEU A 60 -12.71 -10.10 -17.27
C LEU A 60 -11.26 -9.82 -16.87
N LEU A 61 -10.34 -9.79 -17.85
CA LEU A 61 -8.95 -9.44 -17.60
C LEU A 61 -8.80 -7.95 -17.23
N THR A 62 -9.63 -7.05 -17.78
CA THR A 62 -9.65 -5.63 -17.36
C THR A 62 -10.05 -5.54 -15.90
N ILE A 63 -11.12 -6.23 -15.50
CA ILE A 63 -11.60 -6.24 -14.13
C ILE A 63 -10.54 -6.87 -13.21
N ALA A 64 -9.91 -7.97 -13.62
CA ALA A 64 -8.82 -8.61 -12.86
C ALA A 64 -7.58 -7.72 -12.72
N GLN A 65 -7.26 -6.92 -13.75
CA GLN A 65 -6.17 -5.96 -13.72
C GLN A 65 -6.52 -4.76 -12.83
N VAL A 66 -7.70 -4.17 -13.02
CA VAL A 66 -8.18 -3.02 -12.23
C VAL A 66 -8.28 -3.39 -10.75
N THR A 67 -8.81 -4.56 -10.40
CA THR A 67 -8.89 -5.02 -9.00
C THR A 67 -7.51 -5.17 -8.36
N ARG A 68 -6.49 -5.60 -9.09
CA ARG A 68 -5.10 -5.61 -8.60
C ARG A 68 -4.55 -4.19 -8.36
N PHE A 69 -4.83 -3.25 -9.26
CA PHE A 69 -4.40 -1.85 -9.10
C PHE A 69 -5.19 -1.09 -8.02
N THR A 70 -6.47 -1.39 -7.83
CA THR A 70 -7.30 -0.76 -6.78
C THR A 70 -7.13 -1.42 -5.42
N THR A 71 -6.47 -2.58 -5.32
CA THR A 71 -6.04 -3.14 -4.02
C THR A 71 -4.91 -2.30 -3.40
N ASP A 72 -4.24 -1.44 -4.20
CA ASP A 72 -3.26 -0.44 -3.70
C ASP A 72 -3.93 0.88 -3.22
N THR A 73 -5.26 0.97 -3.19
CA THR A 73 -5.98 2.14 -2.62
C THR A 73 -7.14 1.70 -1.74
N ASP A 74 -6.96 1.90 -0.44
CA ASP A 74 -7.86 1.64 0.68
C ASP A 74 -9.37 1.75 0.36
N PHE A 75 -9.97 0.62 0.00
CA PHE A 75 -11.32 0.31 0.47
C PHE A 75 -11.14 -0.43 1.79
N ALA A 76 -11.56 0.20 2.89
CA ALA A 76 -11.57 -0.40 4.22
C ALA A 76 -12.04 -1.87 4.17
N LEU A 77 -11.08 -2.79 4.29
CA LEU A 77 -11.32 -4.22 4.44
C LEU A 77 -10.74 -4.70 5.78
N PRO A 78 -11.49 -5.55 6.49
CA PRO A 78 -11.13 -6.01 7.83
C PRO A 78 -9.87 -6.87 7.80
N GLN A 79 -8.83 -6.47 8.54
CA GLN A 79 -7.73 -7.29 9.11
C GLN A 79 -7.45 -8.69 8.51
N PHE A 80 -7.34 -8.81 7.19
CA PHE A 80 -7.00 -10.04 6.48
C PHE A 80 -5.93 -9.70 5.45
N GLY A 81 -4.65 -9.79 5.84
CA GLY A 81 -3.54 -9.66 4.89
C GLY A 81 -2.20 -9.26 5.48
N MET A 82 -2.16 -8.57 6.63
CA MET A 82 -0.87 -8.23 7.22
C MET A 82 -0.20 -9.48 7.80
N PRO A 83 1.07 -9.76 7.43
CA PRO A 83 1.83 -10.82 8.06
C PRO A 83 1.86 -10.59 9.56
N ARG A 84 1.47 -11.61 10.35
CA ARG A 84 1.40 -11.44 11.80
C ARG A 84 2.79 -11.15 12.35
N GLN A 85 2.95 -9.99 12.97
CA GLN A 85 4.05 -9.75 13.90
C GLN A 85 4.02 -10.83 14.98
N SER A 86 5.18 -11.33 15.37
CA SER A 86 5.31 -12.40 16.37
C SER A 86 6.45 -12.09 17.33
N VAL A 87 6.38 -12.65 18.53
CA VAL A 87 7.47 -12.58 19.51
C VAL A 87 8.13 -13.94 19.57
N GLU A 88 9.41 -14.00 19.25
CA GLU A 88 10.23 -15.20 19.36
C GLU A 88 11.39 -14.93 20.33
N GLY A 89 11.34 -15.58 21.49
CA GLY A 89 12.30 -15.32 22.58
C GLY A 89 12.25 -13.86 23.03
N ASN A 90 13.34 -13.13 22.79
CA ASN A 90 13.49 -11.72 23.17
C ASN A 90 13.30 -10.75 22.00
N GLU A 91 12.87 -11.21 20.83
CA GLU A 91 12.76 -10.37 19.63
C GLU A 91 11.31 -10.29 19.14
N THR A 92 10.90 -9.10 18.68
CA THR A 92 9.69 -8.96 17.87
C THR A 92 10.09 -9.10 16.39
N ARG A 93 9.41 -9.99 15.67
CA ARG A 93 9.66 -10.32 14.26
C ARG A 93 8.45 -9.92 13.43
N VAL A 94 8.72 -9.15 12.38
CA VAL A 94 7.70 -8.54 11.51
C VAL A 94 8.01 -8.96 10.07
N PRO A 95 7.26 -9.90 9.48
CA PRO A 95 7.45 -10.24 8.08
C PRO A 95 7.05 -9.08 7.18
N ILE A 96 7.72 -8.94 6.05
CA ILE A 96 7.38 -7.94 5.04
C ILE A 96 6.01 -8.25 4.44
N SER A 97 5.18 -7.22 4.31
CA SER A 97 3.87 -7.30 3.69
C SER A 97 3.99 -7.43 2.16
N ASP A 98 2.87 -7.75 1.51
CA ASP A 98 2.79 -7.97 0.06
C ASP A 98 3.08 -6.68 -0.73
N ASP A 99 2.84 -5.52 -0.11
CA ASP A 99 3.17 -4.19 -0.63
C ASP A 99 4.68 -3.84 -0.54
N GLY A 100 5.50 -4.72 0.03
CA GLY A 100 6.93 -4.52 0.19
C GLY A 100 7.33 -3.66 1.38
N HIS A 101 6.43 -3.40 2.32
CA HIS A 101 6.71 -2.62 3.53
C HIS A 101 6.59 -3.46 4.81
N PHE A 102 7.21 -2.97 5.89
CA PHE A 102 7.04 -3.55 7.22
C PHE A 102 5.96 -2.79 7.98
N TRP A 103 4.89 -3.50 8.33
CA TRP A 103 3.77 -2.96 9.10
C TRP A 103 3.73 -3.59 10.48
N VAL A 104 3.52 -2.77 11.50
CA VAL A 104 3.30 -3.23 12.87
C VAL A 104 1.97 -2.72 13.38
N THR A 105 1.23 -3.58 14.06
CA THR A 105 0.06 -3.15 14.82
C THR A 105 0.53 -2.81 16.23
N ALA A 106 0.45 -1.53 16.58
CA ALA A 106 0.90 -0.99 17.84
C ALA A 106 -0.24 -0.34 18.62
N GLU A 107 -0.19 -0.47 19.93
CA GLU A 107 -1.06 0.25 20.86
C GLU A 107 -0.45 1.62 21.14
N VAL A 108 -1.17 2.67 20.74
CA VAL A 108 -0.89 4.06 21.09
C VAL A 108 -1.78 4.41 22.27
N ASN A 109 -1.20 4.57 23.45
CA ASN A 109 -1.95 4.81 24.69
C ASN A 109 -3.09 3.79 24.94
N GLY A 110 -2.89 2.54 24.50
CA GLY A 110 -3.88 1.45 24.61
C GLY A 110 -4.86 1.34 23.43
N VAL A 111 -4.75 2.20 22.42
CA VAL A 111 -5.58 2.14 21.20
C VAL A 111 -4.78 1.49 20.07
N PRO A 112 -5.23 0.34 19.51
CA PRO A 112 -4.53 -0.33 18.43
C PRO A 112 -4.59 0.49 17.14
N GLN A 113 -3.44 0.65 16.50
CA GLN A 113 -3.22 1.41 15.28
C GLN A 113 -2.11 0.75 14.46
N ASP A 114 -2.22 0.81 13.14
CA ASP A 114 -1.20 0.27 12.25
C ASP A 114 -0.15 1.34 11.92
N PHE A 115 1.11 0.91 11.91
CA PHE A 115 2.27 1.76 11.67
C PHE A 115 3.17 1.16 10.60
N LEU A 116 3.54 1.99 9.63
CA LEU A 116 4.62 1.74 8.71
C LEU A 116 5.96 1.95 9.42
N VAL A 117 6.88 0.99 9.32
CA VAL A 117 8.27 1.19 9.78
C VAL A 117 9.07 1.88 8.69
N ASP A 118 9.48 3.14 8.93
CA ASP A 118 10.24 3.94 7.98
C ASP A 118 11.56 4.43 8.58
N THR A 119 12.67 3.82 8.16
CA THR A 119 14.02 4.21 8.59
C THR A 119 14.46 5.57 8.03
N GLY A 120 13.77 6.09 7.01
CA GLY A 120 13.99 7.42 6.44
C GLY A 120 13.31 8.53 7.23
N ALA A 121 12.33 8.20 8.08
CA ALA A 121 11.66 9.16 8.94
C ALA A 121 12.49 9.43 10.20
N THR A 122 12.93 10.67 10.42
CA THR A 122 13.66 11.05 11.64
C THR A 122 12.79 10.95 12.90
N ILE A 123 11.51 11.31 12.78
CA ILE A 123 10.56 11.37 13.89
C ILE A 123 9.32 10.54 13.56
N THR A 124 8.81 9.82 14.56
CA THR A 124 7.54 9.09 14.51
C THR A 124 6.41 10.09 14.25
N ALA A 125 5.50 9.74 13.36
CA ALA A 125 4.40 10.58 12.93
C ALA A 125 3.08 9.81 13.00
N ILE A 126 2.03 10.49 13.44
CA ILE A 126 0.68 9.94 13.53
C ILE A 126 -0.31 10.84 12.78
N SER A 127 -1.37 10.23 12.27
CA SER A 127 -2.47 10.97 11.66
C SER A 127 -3.23 11.79 12.73
N PRO A 128 -3.92 12.87 12.33
CA PRO A 128 -4.84 13.58 13.23
C PRO A 128 -5.92 12.67 13.81
N GLN A 129 -6.36 11.66 13.05
CA GLN A 129 -7.33 10.66 13.51
C GLN A 129 -6.75 9.81 14.65
N THR A 130 -5.56 9.26 14.46
CA THR A 130 -4.85 8.48 15.50
C THR A 130 -4.61 9.31 16.75
N ALA A 131 -4.20 10.57 16.59
CA ALA A 131 -3.99 11.49 17.70
C ALA A 131 -5.27 11.69 18.52
N GLY A 132 -6.40 11.93 17.85
CA GLY A 132 -7.70 12.09 18.49
C GLY A 132 -8.20 10.81 19.18
N LEU A 133 -8.09 9.65 18.52
CA LEU A 133 -8.50 8.36 19.10
C LEU A 133 -7.67 7.97 20.32
N SER A 134 -6.37 8.26 20.28
CA SER A 134 -5.41 7.81 21.29
C SER A 134 -5.16 8.84 22.40
N GLY A 135 -5.86 9.99 22.37
CA GLY A 135 -5.68 11.07 23.35
C GLY A 135 -4.24 11.62 23.35
N VAL A 136 -3.64 11.77 22.16
CA VAL A 136 -2.34 12.42 21.99
C VAL A 136 -2.61 13.88 21.68
N ASP A 137 -2.63 14.71 22.73
CA ASP A 137 -2.87 16.14 22.57
C ASP A 137 -1.63 16.86 22.02
N PRO A 138 -1.78 17.65 20.96
CA PRO A 138 -0.73 18.56 20.51
C PRO A 138 -0.38 19.53 21.62
N LYS A 139 0.92 19.78 21.85
CA LYS A 139 1.35 20.72 22.88
C LYS A 139 0.79 22.12 22.55
N PRO A 140 0.18 22.83 23.53
CA PRO A 140 -0.50 24.11 23.29
C PRO A 140 0.44 25.27 22.90
N ILE A 141 1.75 25.07 23.02
CA ILE A 141 2.74 26.02 22.54
C ILE A 141 2.92 25.79 21.05
N ARG A 142 2.87 26.87 20.26
CA ARG A 142 3.02 26.95 18.78
C ARG A 142 4.36 26.42 18.24
N GLN A 143 4.83 25.27 18.69
CA GLN A 143 5.94 24.54 18.11
C GLN A 143 5.41 23.71 16.95
N SER A 144 4.90 24.39 15.92
CA SER A 144 4.73 23.75 14.63
C SER A 144 6.13 23.58 14.05
N ILE A 145 6.59 22.34 13.91
CA ILE A 145 7.86 22.08 13.25
C ILE A 145 7.60 22.10 11.75
N ALA A 146 8.42 22.86 11.04
CA ALA A 146 8.48 22.80 9.59
C ALA A 146 9.13 21.47 9.19
N MET A 147 8.31 20.48 8.84
CA MET A 147 8.79 19.20 8.36
C MET A 147 8.95 19.25 6.85
N ARG A 148 10.15 18.95 6.35
CA ARG A 148 10.39 18.84 4.91
C ARG A 148 10.02 17.43 4.47
N THR A 149 8.97 17.33 3.66
CA THR A 149 8.50 16.10 3.03
C THR A 149 8.80 16.13 1.53
N ALA A 150 8.57 15.02 0.83
CA ALA A 150 8.67 14.97 -0.64
C ALA A 150 7.73 15.99 -1.33
N ASN A 151 6.63 16.35 -0.68
CA ASN A 151 5.62 17.30 -1.19
C ASN A 151 5.85 18.75 -0.71
N GLY A 152 7.00 19.04 -0.09
CA GLY A 152 7.34 20.36 0.44
C GLY A 152 7.29 20.45 1.97
N VAL A 153 7.26 21.67 2.50
CA VAL A 153 7.28 21.93 3.94
C VAL A 153 5.86 21.85 4.50
N VAL A 154 5.62 20.91 5.41
CA VAL A 154 4.34 20.73 6.10
C VAL A 154 4.49 21.19 7.54
N ARG A 155 3.48 21.89 8.09
CA ARG A 155 3.40 22.14 9.54
C ARG A 155 2.93 20.87 10.22
N ALA A 156 3.74 20.36 11.12
CA ALA A 156 3.36 19.27 12.00
C ALA A 156 3.31 19.78 13.44
N GLU A 157 2.34 19.31 14.22
CA GLU A 157 2.20 19.67 15.62
C GLU A 157 2.89 18.63 16.50
N VAL A 158 3.62 19.06 17.52
CA VAL A 158 4.35 18.13 18.38
C VAL A 158 3.43 17.58 19.46
N GLY A 159 3.40 16.25 19.58
CA GLY A 159 2.71 15.51 20.63
C GLY A 159 3.65 14.55 21.35
N THR A 160 3.14 13.89 22.39
CA THR A 160 3.88 12.84 23.10
C THR A 160 2.95 11.66 23.34
N ILE A 161 3.36 10.48 22.89
CA ILE A 161 2.69 9.21 23.17
C ILE A 161 3.17 8.73 24.54
N ARG A 162 2.25 8.54 25.50
CA ARG A 162 2.57 8.13 26.88
C ARG A 162 3.08 6.69 26.92
N GLU A 163 2.43 5.80 26.18
CA GLU A 163 2.85 4.43 26.01
C GLU A 163 2.65 4.00 24.56
N PHE A 164 3.72 3.55 23.92
CA PHE A 164 3.74 2.97 22.59
C PHE A 164 4.20 1.51 22.71
N ARG A 165 3.33 0.56 22.38
CA ARG A 165 3.55 -0.87 22.64
C ARG A 165 3.22 -1.71 21.43
N PHE A 166 4.08 -2.68 21.11
CA PHE A 166 3.77 -3.76 20.18
C PHE A 166 4.71 -4.94 20.41
N GLY A 167 4.23 -6.16 20.16
CA GLY A 167 5.00 -7.37 20.48
C GLY A 167 5.53 -7.34 21.92
N ASN A 168 6.83 -7.53 22.10
CA ASN A 168 7.50 -7.46 23.40
C ASN A 168 8.16 -6.09 23.69
N ILE A 169 7.81 -5.05 22.93
CA ILE A 169 8.45 -3.74 22.98
C ILE A 169 7.49 -2.71 23.60
N VAL A 170 8.02 -1.90 24.53
CA VAL A 170 7.32 -0.76 25.12
C VAL A 170 8.25 0.45 25.12
N ALA A 171 7.80 1.54 24.52
CA ALA A 171 8.40 2.86 24.67
C ALA A 171 7.44 3.78 25.43
N ARG A 172 7.97 4.49 26.43
CA ARG A 172 7.24 5.51 27.18
C ARG A 172 7.71 6.89 26.75
N ASP A 173 6.81 7.86 26.84
CA ASP A 173 7.09 9.26 26.54
C ASP A 173 7.80 9.41 25.18
N LEU A 174 7.18 8.82 24.15
CA LEU A 174 7.68 8.86 22.78
C LEU A 174 7.21 10.16 22.13
N ASP A 175 8.16 11.02 21.78
CA ASP A 175 7.88 12.20 20.99
C ASP A 175 7.34 11.80 19.62
N THR A 176 6.28 12.47 19.19
CA THR A 176 5.65 12.24 17.90
C THR A 176 5.24 13.57 17.29
N VAL A 177 5.03 13.56 15.98
CA VAL A 177 4.32 14.65 15.32
C VAL A 177 2.94 14.21 14.88
N VAL A 178 1.98 15.13 14.96
CA VAL A 178 0.67 15.00 14.33
C VAL A 178 0.75 15.73 12.99
N ALA A 179 0.63 14.97 11.91
CA ALA A 179 0.91 15.48 10.57
C ALA A 179 -0.33 15.35 9.67
N PRO A 180 -1.03 16.45 9.36
CA PRO A 180 -2.27 16.42 8.56
C PRO A 180 -2.10 15.87 7.14
N GLY A 181 -0.87 15.92 6.60
CA GLY A 181 -0.55 15.44 5.26
C GLY A 181 -0.34 13.91 5.15
N LEU A 182 -0.44 13.15 6.24
CA LEU A 182 -0.25 11.68 6.24
C LEU A 182 -1.51 10.90 5.81
N GLY A 183 -2.66 11.56 5.67
CA GLY A 183 -3.93 10.84 5.54
C GLY A 183 -4.21 10.05 6.81
N ASP A 184 -4.57 8.76 6.66
CA ASP A 184 -4.85 7.85 7.78
C ASP A 184 -3.61 7.07 8.25
N ALA A 185 -2.46 7.25 7.58
CA ALA A 185 -1.25 6.51 7.86
C ALA A 185 -0.55 6.96 9.16
N ASN A 186 0.16 6.04 9.80
CA ASN A 186 1.08 6.32 10.89
C ASN A 186 2.45 5.72 10.57
N VAL A 187 3.51 6.36 11.06
CA VAL A 187 4.90 6.02 10.71
C VAL A 187 5.77 5.94 11.97
N ILE A 188 6.47 4.82 12.14
CA ILE A 188 7.54 4.67 13.13
C ILE A 188 8.83 5.21 12.52
N GLY A 189 9.41 6.21 13.18
CA GLY A 189 10.67 6.82 12.77
C GLY A 189 11.87 6.41 13.62
N MET A 190 13.02 6.97 13.27
CA MET A 190 14.31 6.70 13.92
C MET A 190 14.36 7.14 15.38
N ASN A 191 13.57 8.12 15.81
CA ASN A 191 13.48 8.52 17.23
C ASN A 191 12.93 7.40 18.14
N PHE A 192 12.20 6.43 17.57
CA PHE A 192 11.81 5.20 18.23
C PHE A 192 12.84 4.09 17.98
N LEU A 193 13.21 3.83 16.72
CA LEU A 193 14.09 2.70 16.36
C LEU A 193 15.46 2.77 17.03
N SER A 194 16.00 3.98 17.23
CA SER A 194 17.28 4.20 17.94
C SER A 194 17.21 3.92 19.44
N ARG A 195 16.01 3.77 20.04
CA ARG A 195 15.82 3.39 21.45
C ARG A 195 15.87 1.87 21.67
N LEU A 196 15.85 1.08 20.59
CA LEU A 196 15.97 -0.38 20.66
C LEU A 196 17.41 -0.79 20.92
N ALA A 197 17.62 -2.00 21.46
CA ALA A 197 18.95 -2.57 21.59
C ALA A 197 19.56 -2.85 20.22
N SER A 198 18.73 -3.34 19.30
CA SER A 198 19.05 -3.43 17.87
C SER A 198 17.79 -3.56 17.03
N TRP A 199 17.92 -3.21 15.75
CA TRP A 199 16.96 -3.57 14.73
C TRP A 199 17.73 -3.97 13.47
N ARG A 200 17.21 -4.95 12.73
CA ARG A 200 17.86 -5.49 11.53
C ARG A 200 16.84 -6.15 10.62
N VAL A 201 17.16 -6.25 9.34
CA VAL A 201 16.36 -7.01 8.38
C VAL A 201 17.12 -8.27 8.01
N GLU A 202 16.49 -9.43 8.17
CA GLU A 202 17.01 -10.71 7.72
C GLU A 202 16.04 -11.34 6.72
N GLY A 203 16.49 -11.48 5.47
CA GLY A 203 15.66 -11.97 4.37
C GLY A 203 14.43 -11.07 4.19
N ARG A 204 13.25 -11.60 4.52
CA ARG A 204 11.95 -10.93 4.41
C ARG A 204 11.35 -10.57 5.77
N THR A 205 12.17 -10.44 6.80
CA THR A 205 11.70 -10.22 8.18
C THR A 205 12.49 -9.10 8.85
N LEU A 206 11.78 -8.09 9.34
CA LEU A 206 12.31 -7.08 10.25
C LEU A 206 12.33 -7.66 11.66
N ILE A 207 13.46 -7.52 12.33
CA ILE A 207 13.70 -8.06 13.66
C ILE A 207 14.07 -6.91 14.58
N LEU A 208 13.33 -6.79 15.67
CA LEU A 208 13.37 -5.67 16.61
C LEU A 208 13.66 -6.21 18.00
N VAL A 209 14.75 -5.74 18.61
CA VAL A 209 15.23 -6.22 19.91
C VAL A 209 15.11 -5.08 20.93
N PRO A 210 14.19 -5.14 21.90
CA PRO A 210 14.10 -4.13 22.96
C PRO A 210 15.26 -4.25 23.97
N ASN A 211 15.62 -3.12 24.58
CA ASN A 211 16.54 -3.11 25.74
C ASN A 211 15.93 -3.79 26.98
N HIS A 212 14.60 -3.73 27.12
CA HIS A 212 13.86 -4.29 28.24
C HIS A 212 12.60 -5.03 27.73
N PRO A 213 12.73 -6.30 27.29
CA PRO A 213 11.60 -7.08 26.78
C PRO A 213 10.44 -7.12 27.79
N GLN A 214 9.23 -6.88 27.29
CA GLN A 214 8.00 -6.98 28.06
C GLN A 214 7.19 -8.21 27.60
N PRO A 215 6.29 -8.75 28.44
CA PRO A 215 5.31 -9.72 27.99
C PRO A 215 4.54 -9.19 26.77
N ALA A 216 4.28 -10.06 25.80
CA ALA A 216 3.51 -9.69 24.62
C ALA A 216 2.13 -9.16 25.01
N SER A 217 1.63 -8.13 24.33
CA SER A 217 0.26 -7.67 24.52
C SER A 217 -0.72 -8.79 24.11
N GLY A 218 -1.53 -9.26 25.06
CA GLY A 218 -2.62 -10.21 24.80
C GLY A 218 -2.28 -11.71 24.93
N SER A 219 -1.49 -12.11 25.92
CA SER A 219 -1.53 -13.50 26.44
C SER A 219 -2.80 -13.77 27.24
#